data_AF-A0A432QCD7-F1
#
_entry.id   AF-A0A432QCD7-F1
#
_cell.length_a   1.000
_cell.length_b   1.000
_cell.length_c   1.000
_cell.angle_alpha   90.00
_cell.angle_beta   90.00
_cell.angle_gamma   90.00
#
_symmetry.space_group_name_H-M   'P 1'
#
loop_
_entity.id
_entity.type
_entity.pdbx_description
1 polymer ?
#
loop_
_entity_poly.entity_id
_entity_poly.type
_entity_poly.pdbx_seq_one_letter_code
_entity_poly.pdbx_strand_id
1 'polypeptide(L)' 'FFGENKGLVIAEIELATENQPFDKPDWIGREVSDDPRYFNACLAQTPFSRW' A
#
# COMPACT_ATOMS: atom_id res chain seq x y z
N PHE A 1 -5.76 -6.28 -5.73
CA PHE A 1 -5.81 -5.59 -7.04
C PHE A 1 -6.06 -6.59 -8.19
N PHE A 2 -6.45 -6.11 -9.38
CA PHE A 2 -6.78 -6.93 -10.57
C PHE A 2 -5.90 -6.55 -11.79
N GLY A 3 -6.07 -7.25 -12.92
CA GLY A 3 -5.35 -6.95 -14.16
C GLY A 3 -3.83 -7.04 -14.01
N GLU A 4 -3.11 -6.07 -14.56
CA GLU A 4 -1.64 -5.96 -14.44
C GLU A 4 -1.14 -5.72 -13.00
N ASN A 5 -2.06 -5.41 -12.07
CA ASN A 5 -1.80 -5.30 -10.63
C ASN A 5 -2.24 -6.54 -9.85
N LYS A 6 -2.65 -7.63 -10.50
CA LYS A 6 -3.11 -8.86 -9.83
C LYS A 6 -2.02 -9.44 -8.91
N GLY A 7 -2.41 -9.82 -7.70
CA GLY A 7 -1.50 -10.36 -6.68
C GLY A 7 -0.97 -9.31 -5.70
N LEU A 8 -1.00 -8.02 -6.06
CA LEU A 8 -0.77 -6.95 -5.11
C LEU A 8 -1.94 -6.86 -4.12
N VAL A 9 -1.59 -6.72 -2.84
CA VAL A 9 -2.49 -6.44 -1.73
C VAL A 9 -1.88 -5.29 -0.92
N ILE A 10 -2.64 -4.22 -0.74
CA ILE A 10 -2.27 -3.06 0.09
C ILE A 10 -3.37 -2.91 1.14
N ALA A 11 -2.97 -2.62 2.36
CA ALA A 11 -3.87 -2.21 3.43
C ALA A 11 -3.50 -0.77 3.81
N GLU A 12 -4.52 0.07 3.92
CA GLU A 12 -4.43 1.45 4.37
C GLU A 12 -5.19 1.57 5.69
N ILE A 13 -4.65 2.34 6.63
CA ILE A 13 -5.26 2.60 7.93
C ILE A 13 -5.40 4.11 8.10
N GLU A 14 -6.60 4.53 8.49
CA GLU A 14 -6.89 5.92 8.82
C GLU A 14 -6.66 6.15 10.31
N LEU A 15 -5.84 7.13 10.65
CA LEU A 15 -5.56 7.55 12.03
C LEU A 15 -6.05 8.98 12.23
N ALA A 16 -6.56 9.29 13.43
CA ALA A 16 -6.99 10.64 13.79
C ALA A 16 -5.81 11.63 13.92
N THR A 17 -4.63 11.11 14.26
CA THR A 17 -3.37 11.87 14.32
C THR A 17 -2.20 10.97 13.90
N GLU A 18 -1.11 11.56 13.40
CA GLU A 18 0.10 10.84 12.97
C GLU A 18 0.72 9.98 14.09
N ASN A 19 0.63 10.44 15.34
CA ASN A 19 1.19 9.74 16.49
C ASN A 19 0.18 8.82 17.21
N GLN A 20 -0.99 8.57 16.61
CA GLN A 20 -1.97 7.66 17.21
C GLN A 20 -1.38 6.24 17.25
N PRO A 21 -1.26 5.62 18.44
CA PRO A 21 -0.80 4.24 18.53
C PRO A 21 -1.86 3.30 17.92
N PHE A 22 -1.40 2.24 17.27
CA PHE A 22 -2.25 1.17 16.77
C PHE A 22 -1.52 -0.17 16.87
N ASP A 23 -2.28 -1.25 17.05
CA ASP A 23 -1.73 -2.60 17.04
C ASP A 23 -1.56 -3.04 15.59
N LYS A 24 -0.32 -3.28 15.18
CA LYS A 24 0.00 -3.78 13.83
C LYS A 24 -0.28 -5.29 13.77
N PRO A 25 -1.25 -5.76 12.96
CA PRO A 25 -1.49 -7.18 12.80
C PRO A 25 -0.32 -7.89 12.11
N ASP A 26 -0.06 -9.16 12.47
CA ASP A 26 1.06 -9.96 11.93
C ASP A 26 1.01 -10.20 10.41
N TRP A 27 -0.18 -10.09 9.81
CA TRP A 27 -0.35 -10.26 8.36
C TRP A 27 0.04 -8.99 7.58
N ILE A 28 0.18 -7.83 8.24
CA ILE A 28 0.70 -6.62 7.62
C ILE A 28 2.22 -6.77 7.47
N GLY A 29 2.66 -6.84 6.22
CA GLY A 29 4.08 -6.89 5.90
C GLY A 29 4.78 -5.53 6.01
N ARG A 30 5.50 -5.19 4.95
CA ARG A 30 6.29 -3.97 4.85
C ARG A 30 5.40 -2.72 4.84
N GLU A 31 5.82 -1.70 5.58
CA GLU A 31 5.25 -0.37 5.49
C GLU A 31 5.71 0.33 4.21
N VAL A 32 4.75 0.93 3.49
CA VAL A 32 4.95 1.53 2.16
C VAL A 32 4.31 2.91 2.03
N SER A 33 3.95 3.55 3.15
CA SER A 33 3.24 4.84 3.21
C SER A 33 3.93 5.93 2.39
N ASP A 34 5.27 5.98 2.44
CA ASP A 34 6.09 6.98 1.75
C ASP A 34 6.69 6.49 0.43
N ASP A 35 6.35 5.28 -0.04
CA ASP A 35 6.89 4.72 -1.29
C ASP A 35 5.97 5.07 -2.47
N PRO A 36 6.38 6.00 -3.36
CA PRO A 36 5.48 6.51 -4.41
C PRO A 36 5.02 5.44 -5.38
N ARG A 37 5.76 4.32 -5.51
CA ARG A 37 5.40 3.23 -6.41
C ARG A 37 4.02 2.65 -6.07
N TYR A 38 3.65 2.65 -4.78
CA TYR A 38 2.39 2.11 -4.29
C TYR A 38 1.22 3.11 -4.36
N PHE A 39 1.47 4.36 -4.76
CA PHE A 39 0.40 5.34 -4.92
C PHE A 39 -0.50 4.96 -6.10
N ASN A 40 -1.80 5.21 -5.98
CA ASN A 40 -2.78 4.87 -7.02
C ASN A 40 -2.42 5.48 -8.39
N ALA A 41 -1.93 6.72 -8.41
CA ALA A 41 -1.50 7.38 -9.65
C ALA A 41 -0.27 6.70 -10.29
N CYS A 42 0.64 6.17 -9.48
CA CYS A 42 1.81 5.44 -9.97
C CYS A 42 1.44 4.04 -10.43
N LEU A 43 0.60 3.31 -9.67
CA LEU A 43 0.05 2.00 -10.05
C LEU A 43 -0.75 2.01 -11.36
N ALA A 44 -1.37 3.16 -11.68
CA ALA A 44 -2.09 3.36 -12.93
C ALA A 44 -1.15 3.59 -14.13
N GLN A 45 0.01 4.22 -13.91
CA GLN A 45 1.00 4.53 -14.96
C GLN A 45 2.02 3.41 -15.17
N THR A 46 2.54 2.86 -14.07
CA THR A 46 3.49 1.76 -14.03
C THR A 46 2.92 0.66 -13.13
N PRO A 47 2.20 -0.31 -13.70
CA PRO A 47 1.59 -1.40 -12.93
C PRO A 47 2.63 -2.24 -12.18
N PHE A 48 2.20 -2.87 -11.09
CA PHE A 48 2.96 -3.78 -10.22
C PHE A 48 3.76 -4.83 -10.97
N SER A 49 3.19 -5.40 -12.04
CA SER A 49 3.88 -6.39 -12.88
C SER A 49 5.08 -5.84 -13.65
N ARG A 50 5.31 -4.53 -13.64
CA ARG A 50 6.38 -3.81 -14.36
C ARG A 50 7.33 -3.03 -13.44
N TRP A 51 7.28 -3.30 -12.14
CA TRP A 51 8.16 -2.67 -11.14
C TRP A 51 9.56 -3.26 -11.10
#